data_AF-A0A8S3XII3-F1
#
_entry.id   AF-A0A8S3XII3-F1
#
_cell.length_a   1.000
_cell.length_b   1.000
_cell.length_c   1.000
_cell.angle_alpha   90.00
_cell.angle_beta   90.00
_cell.angle_gamma   90.00
#
_symmetry.space_group_name_H-M   'P 1'
#
loop_
_entity.id
_entity.type
_entity.pdbx_description
1 polymer ?
#
loop_
_entity_poly.entity_id
_entity_poly.type
_entity_poly.pdbx_seq_one_letter_code
_entity_poly.pdbx_strand_id
1 'polypeptide(L)'
;MPFKPFQKITENFHIDNILEESQRDDPSYDKLCKVRPIVDALNETFQQNCSSSQNQSIDESMIKFKGKSSMKQYMPKKLIKRGYKCWCRCDSKTGYLYQFQIYTGKTDNTAEEGLGCRVVLDLCQNVPEDTFIVFDNFFYEPAVAGDFVFREDICCRNHSSEQEGIANRN
;
A
#
# COMPACT_ATOMS: atom_id res chain seq x y z
N MET A 1 -12.85 -26.50 17.74
CA MET A 1 -14.15 -26.20 17.11
C MET A 1 -14.43 -27.26 16.04
N PRO A 2 -15.62 -27.88 15.98
CA PRO A 2 -15.95 -28.85 14.94
C PRO A 2 -16.13 -28.21 13.56
N PHE A 3 -15.99 -28.99 12.49
CA PHE A 3 -15.99 -28.49 11.09
C PHE A 3 -17.28 -27.76 10.69
N LYS A 4 -18.46 -28.36 10.95
CA LYS A 4 -19.75 -27.77 10.56
C LYS A 4 -20.00 -26.39 11.20
N PRO A 5 -19.81 -26.22 12.54
CA PRO A 5 -19.84 -24.89 13.16
C PRO A 5 -18.84 -23.90 12.57
N PHE A 6 -17.58 -24.32 12.36
CA PHE A 6 -16.55 -23.45 11.79
C PHE A 6 -16.90 -22.94 10.39
N GLN A 7 -17.38 -23.84 9.53
CA GLN A 7 -17.84 -23.50 8.18
C GLN A 7 -18.99 -22.50 8.24
N LYS A 8 -19.99 -22.75 9.11
CA LYS A 8 -21.15 -21.85 9.23
C LYS A 8 -20.74 -20.45 9.69
N ILE A 9 -19.79 -20.35 10.61
CA ILE A 9 -19.26 -19.05 11.07
C ILE A 9 -18.55 -18.35 9.90
N THR A 10 -17.69 -19.05 9.16
CA THR A 10 -16.90 -18.46 8.07
C THR A 10 -17.79 -17.99 6.90
N GLU A 11 -18.85 -18.72 6.58
CA GLU A 11 -19.81 -18.35 5.53
C GLU A 11 -20.65 -17.11 5.87
N ASN A 12 -20.83 -16.80 7.16
CA ASN A 12 -21.68 -15.70 7.64
C ASN A 12 -20.86 -14.64 8.40
N PHE A 13 -19.55 -14.60 8.19
CA PHE A 13 -18.67 -13.64 8.83
C PHE A 13 -18.81 -12.28 8.15
N HIS A 14 -19.32 -11.30 8.90
CA HIS A 14 -19.50 -9.91 8.47
C HIS A 14 -18.92 -8.98 9.52
N ILE A 15 -18.26 -7.91 9.05
CA ILE A 15 -17.57 -6.92 9.88
C ILE A 15 -18.30 -5.58 9.85
N ASP A 16 -18.90 -5.26 8.71
CA ASP A 16 -19.49 -3.97 8.42
C ASP A 16 -21.02 -3.99 8.51
N ASN A 17 -21.63 -2.83 8.73
CA ASN A 17 -23.08 -2.67 8.78
C ASN A 17 -23.66 -2.51 7.36
N ILE A 18 -24.31 -3.56 6.87
CA ILE A 18 -24.90 -3.61 5.52
C ILE A 18 -25.93 -2.48 5.29
N LEU A 19 -26.56 -1.96 6.36
CA LEU A 19 -27.56 -0.90 6.27
C LEU A 19 -26.96 0.47 5.91
N GLU A 20 -25.66 0.65 6.11
CA GLU A 20 -24.93 1.90 5.85
C GLU A 20 -24.16 1.85 4.52
N GLU A 21 -24.31 0.76 3.74
CA GLU A 21 -23.63 0.63 2.45
C GLU A 21 -24.19 1.63 1.41
N SER A 22 -23.35 2.59 1.02
CA SER A 22 -23.58 3.47 -0.12
C SER A 22 -23.77 2.68 -1.43
N GLN A 23 -24.57 3.22 -2.35
CA GLN A 23 -24.72 2.64 -3.70
C GLN A 23 -23.43 2.80 -4.51
N ARG A 24 -23.17 1.90 -5.45
CA ARG A 24 -21.93 1.93 -6.26
C ARG A 24 -21.76 3.18 -7.12
N ASP A 25 -22.87 3.81 -7.48
CA ASP A 25 -22.90 5.02 -8.31
C ASP A 25 -22.76 6.29 -7.46
N ASP A 26 -22.71 6.15 -6.14
CA ASP A 26 -22.47 7.26 -5.23
C ASP A 26 -20.98 7.66 -5.27
N PRO A 27 -20.64 8.95 -5.42
CA PRO A 27 -19.26 9.42 -5.31
C PRO A 27 -18.57 9.07 -3.99
N SER A 28 -19.33 8.84 -2.92
CA SER A 28 -18.83 8.41 -1.61
C SER A 28 -18.60 6.90 -1.49
N TYR A 29 -18.83 6.13 -2.56
CA TYR A 29 -18.72 4.67 -2.53
C TYR A 29 -17.28 4.20 -2.27
N ASP A 30 -17.07 3.63 -1.09
CA ASP A 30 -15.83 2.94 -0.75
C ASP A 30 -15.88 1.46 -1.18
N LYS A 31 -15.02 1.08 -2.14
CA LYS A 31 -14.84 -0.31 -2.58
C LYS A 31 -14.41 -1.25 -1.44
N LEU A 32 -13.84 -0.72 -0.36
CA LEU A 32 -13.37 -1.47 0.80
C LEU A 32 -14.34 -1.43 1.99
N CYS A 33 -15.55 -0.84 1.87
CA CYS A 33 -16.50 -0.66 2.98
C CYS A 33 -16.59 -1.90 3.90
N LYS A 34 -16.84 -3.08 3.32
CA LYS A 34 -17.01 -4.36 4.04
C LYS A 34 -15.82 -4.78 4.92
N VAL A 35 -14.62 -4.27 4.65
CA VAL A 35 -13.38 -4.60 5.38
C VAL A 35 -12.75 -3.38 6.05
N ARG A 36 -13.27 -2.18 5.78
CA ARG A 36 -12.72 -0.90 6.26
C ARG A 36 -12.56 -0.88 7.78
N PRO A 37 -13.55 -1.32 8.61
CA PRO A 37 -13.38 -1.29 10.06
C PRO A 37 -12.19 -2.11 10.56
N ILE A 38 -11.90 -3.26 9.93
CA ILE A 38 -10.72 -4.06 10.30
C ILE A 38 -9.43 -3.41 9.79
N VAL A 39 -9.42 -2.88 8.57
CA VAL A 39 -8.21 -2.23 8.02
C VAL A 39 -7.79 -1.06 8.90
N ASP A 40 -8.76 -0.24 9.31
CA ASP A 40 -8.51 0.95 10.12
C ASP A 40 -8.06 0.54 11.53
N ALA A 41 -8.76 -0.43 12.16
CA ALA A 41 -8.38 -0.95 13.47
C ALA A 41 -6.98 -1.58 13.48
N LEU A 42 -6.60 -2.30 12.41
CA LEU A 42 -5.26 -2.88 12.28
C LEU A 42 -4.20 -1.78 12.12
N ASN A 43 -4.42 -0.80 11.25
CA ASN A 43 -3.49 0.31 11.07
C ASN A 43 -3.31 1.11 12.36
N GLU A 44 -4.39 1.40 13.09
CA GLU A 44 -4.33 2.07 14.38
C GLU A 44 -3.52 1.24 15.39
N THR A 45 -3.85 -0.05 15.53
CA THR A 45 -3.18 -0.95 16.47
C THR A 45 -1.69 -1.07 16.13
N PHE A 46 -1.34 -1.18 14.86
CA PHE A 46 0.04 -1.32 14.42
C PHE A 46 0.86 -0.08 14.75
N GLN A 47 0.30 1.12 14.57
CA GLN A 47 0.98 2.36 14.94
C GLN A 47 1.14 2.50 16.46
N GLN A 48 0.11 2.16 17.25
CA GLN A 48 0.17 2.26 18.72
C GLN A 48 1.18 1.30 19.35
N ASN A 49 1.42 0.15 18.73
CA ASN A 49 2.31 -0.90 19.26
C ASN A 49 3.68 -0.93 18.56
N CYS A 50 3.96 0.03 17.68
CA CYS A 50 5.23 0.06 16.98
C CYS A 50 6.37 0.53 17.88
N SER A 51 7.57 0.01 17.61
CA SER A 51 8.79 0.54 18.20
C SER A 51 9.23 1.77 17.42
N SER A 52 9.79 2.79 18.09
CA SER A 52 10.44 3.90 17.39
C SER A 52 11.63 3.35 16.58
N SER A 53 11.56 3.46 15.27
CA SER A 53 12.65 3.10 14.37
C SER A 53 12.87 4.20 13.34
N GLN A 54 14.15 4.54 13.21
CA GLN A 54 14.61 5.56 12.28
C GLN A 54 14.69 5.06 10.84
N ASN A 55 14.67 3.75 10.57
CA ASN A 55 14.84 3.23 9.21
C ASN A 55 13.61 2.42 8.79
N GLN A 56 12.91 2.92 7.77
CA GLN A 56 11.67 2.35 7.29
C GLN A 56 11.67 2.25 5.76
N SER A 57 10.86 1.35 5.24
CA SER A 57 10.73 1.13 3.80
C SER A 57 9.28 1.08 3.35
N ILE A 58 8.98 1.65 2.18
CA ILE A 58 7.69 1.52 1.52
C ILE A 58 7.85 0.65 0.27
N ASP A 59 7.05 -0.42 0.20
CA ASP A 59 7.01 -1.34 -0.94
C ASP A 59 5.61 -1.99 -1.03
N GLU A 60 5.44 -2.84 -2.01
CA GLU A 60 4.22 -3.53 -2.39
C GLU A 60 4.22 -4.96 -1.88
N SER A 61 3.15 -5.33 -1.21
CA SER A 61 2.85 -6.71 -0.82
C SER A 61 1.64 -7.26 -1.58
N MET A 62 1.57 -8.59 -1.68
CA MET A 62 0.50 -9.31 -2.39
C MET A 62 -0.21 -10.29 -1.47
N ILE A 63 -1.52 -10.09 -1.27
CA ILE A 63 -2.39 -11.00 -0.54
C ILE A 63 -3.01 -11.98 -1.53
N LYS A 64 -2.66 -13.26 -1.43
CA LYS A 64 -3.11 -14.30 -2.36
C LYS A 64 -4.63 -14.43 -2.35
N PHE A 65 -5.24 -14.25 -3.52
CA PHE A 65 -6.68 -14.44 -3.69
C PHE A 65 -6.98 -15.01 -5.08
N LYS A 66 -7.80 -16.08 -5.13
CA LYS A 66 -8.15 -16.78 -6.37
C LYS A 66 -9.58 -16.50 -6.87
N GLY A 67 -10.44 -15.90 -6.04
CA GLY A 67 -11.84 -15.63 -6.39
C GLY A 67 -12.01 -14.51 -7.43
N LYS A 68 -13.27 -14.20 -7.75
CA LYS A 68 -13.64 -13.07 -8.60
C LYS A 68 -13.69 -11.80 -7.75
N SER A 69 -12.93 -10.79 -8.16
CA SER A 69 -12.89 -9.46 -7.53
C SER A 69 -12.35 -8.46 -8.53
N SER A 70 -12.91 -7.26 -8.58
CA SER A 70 -12.46 -6.14 -9.43
C SER A 70 -11.14 -5.54 -8.93
N MET A 71 -10.84 -5.63 -7.63
CA MET A 71 -9.61 -5.09 -7.02
C MET A 71 -8.40 -6.01 -7.21
N LYS A 72 -8.61 -7.25 -7.68
CA LYS A 72 -7.54 -8.23 -7.85
C LYS A 72 -6.54 -7.79 -8.92
N GLN A 73 -5.26 -7.75 -8.56
CA GLN A 73 -4.15 -7.42 -9.44
C GLN A 73 -3.39 -8.65 -9.92
N TYR A 74 -2.74 -8.51 -11.07
CA TYR A 74 -1.78 -9.47 -11.59
C TYR A 74 -0.38 -8.86 -11.62
N MET A 75 0.56 -9.42 -10.86
CA MET A 75 1.95 -8.98 -10.79
C MET A 75 2.88 -10.14 -11.18
N PRO A 76 3.34 -10.23 -12.45
CA PRO A 76 4.03 -11.41 -12.95
C PRO A 76 5.39 -11.68 -12.28
N LYS A 77 6.05 -10.63 -11.78
CA LYS A 77 7.37 -10.68 -11.15
C LYS A 77 7.34 -11.04 -9.65
N LYS A 78 6.18 -11.03 -8.99
CA LYS A 78 6.06 -11.40 -7.56
C LYS A 78 5.74 -12.90 -7.42
N LEU A 79 6.13 -13.51 -6.29
CA LEU A 79 5.85 -14.93 -6.00
C LEU A 79 4.35 -15.22 -6.01
N ILE A 80 3.56 -14.35 -5.37
CA ILE A 80 2.10 -14.36 -5.43
C ILE A 80 1.66 -13.49 -6.60
N LYS A 81 1.47 -14.13 -7.76
CA LYS A 81 1.16 -13.40 -9.00
C LYS A 81 -0.24 -12.79 -9.06
N ARG A 82 -1.22 -13.37 -8.35
CA ARG A 82 -2.64 -12.96 -8.40
C ARG A 82 -3.20 -12.79 -7.00
N GLY A 83 -3.73 -11.61 -6.71
CA GLY A 83 -4.19 -11.28 -5.37
C GLY A 83 -4.60 -9.82 -5.20
N TYR A 84 -4.82 -9.41 -3.96
CA TYR A 84 -4.94 -7.99 -3.62
C TYR A 84 -3.54 -7.41 -3.46
N LYS A 85 -3.31 -6.26 -4.09
CA LYS A 85 -2.06 -5.50 -3.93
C LYS A 85 -2.24 -4.57 -2.74
N CYS A 86 -1.22 -4.50 -1.88
CA CYS A 86 -1.17 -3.58 -0.75
C CYS A 86 0.13 -2.78 -0.82
N TRP A 87 0.06 -1.49 -0.51
CA TRP A 87 1.21 -0.66 -0.19
C TRP A 87 1.50 -0.79 1.28
N CYS A 88 2.75 -0.99 1.67
CA CYS A 88 3.12 -1.31 3.04
C CYS A 88 4.32 -0.46 3.46
N ARG A 89 4.20 0.26 4.58
CA ARG A 89 5.32 0.89 5.28
C ARG A 89 5.78 -0.04 6.40
N CYS A 90 7.02 -0.51 6.31
CA CYS A 90 7.58 -1.48 7.24
C CYS A 90 8.90 -1.00 7.84
N ASP A 91 9.23 -1.55 9.00
CA ASP A 91 10.54 -1.39 9.63
C ASP A 91 11.63 -2.15 8.85
N SER A 92 12.72 -1.47 8.52
CA SER A 92 13.78 -2.06 7.69
C SER A 92 14.56 -3.17 8.39
N LYS A 93 14.58 -3.20 9.74
CA LYS A 93 15.36 -4.16 10.51
C LYS A 93 14.56 -5.39 10.92
N THR A 94 13.33 -5.19 11.35
CA THR A 94 12.47 -6.23 11.93
C THR A 94 11.39 -6.72 10.96
N GLY A 95 11.12 -5.95 9.90
CA GLY A 95 10.00 -6.21 8.99
C GLY A 95 8.62 -5.92 9.60
N TYR A 96 8.57 -5.24 10.76
CA TYR A 96 7.31 -4.86 11.39
C TYR A 96 6.50 -3.94 10.48
N LEU A 97 5.22 -4.22 10.32
CA LEU A 97 4.32 -3.42 9.48
C LEU A 97 3.76 -2.25 10.30
N TYR A 98 4.09 -1.02 9.93
CA TYR A 98 3.53 0.18 10.58
C TYR A 98 2.14 0.51 10.06
N GLN A 99 1.98 0.48 8.74
CA GLN A 99 0.75 0.88 8.08
C GLN A 99 0.69 0.27 6.69
N PHE A 100 -0.52 -0.04 6.23
CA PHE A 100 -0.74 -0.48 4.86
C PHE A 100 -1.99 0.13 4.25
N GLN A 101 -2.00 0.20 2.92
CA GLN A 101 -3.15 0.60 2.12
C GLN A 101 -3.44 -0.45 1.05
N ILE A 102 -4.71 -0.85 0.92
CA ILE A 102 -5.12 -1.80 -0.11
C ILE A 102 -5.38 -1.03 -1.40
N TYR A 103 -4.75 -1.46 -2.49
CA TYR A 103 -4.99 -0.89 -3.82
C TYR A 103 -6.33 -1.38 -4.37
N THR A 104 -7.22 -0.44 -4.68
CA THR A 104 -8.61 -0.71 -5.11
C THR A 104 -8.79 -0.69 -6.64
N GLY A 105 -7.69 -0.65 -7.39
CA GLY A 105 -7.69 -0.54 -8.84
C GLY A 105 -7.89 0.90 -9.33
N LYS A 106 -8.11 1.06 -10.62
CA LYS A 106 -8.38 2.37 -11.24
C LYS A 106 -9.80 2.84 -10.91
N THR A 107 -9.96 4.16 -10.81
CA THR A 107 -11.25 4.85 -10.86
C THR A 107 -11.46 5.30 -12.31
N ASP A 108 -12.65 5.06 -12.87
CA ASP A 108 -13.05 5.51 -14.22
C ASP A 108 -12.11 5.15 -15.40
N ASN A 109 -11.40 4.02 -15.30
CA ASN A 109 -10.43 3.54 -16.30
C ASN A 109 -9.22 4.45 -16.56
N THR A 110 -9.11 5.60 -15.91
CA THR A 110 -7.94 6.47 -15.98
C THR A 110 -6.85 5.95 -15.04
N ALA A 111 -5.59 6.07 -15.47
CA ALA A 111 -4.49 5.87 -14.53
C ALA A 111 -4.46 7.09 -13.60
N GLU A 112 -4.44 6.85 -12.30
CA GLU A 112 -4.27 7.93 -11.32
C GLU A 112 -2.87 8.54 -11.51
N GLU A 113 -2.82 9.79 -11.94
CA GLU A 113 -1.58 10.55 -12.00
C GLU A 113 -1.08 10.80 -10.57
N GLY A 114 0.21 10.58 -10.34
CA GLY A 114 0.84 10.72 -9.03
C GLY A 114 0.43 9.71 -7.95
N LEU A 115 -0.06 8.52 -8.35
CA LEU A 115 -0.37 7.44 -7.41
C LEU A 115 0.80 7.11 -6.46
N GLY A 116 2.03 7.04 -6.98
CA GLY A 116 3.22 6.75 -6.17
C GLY A 116 3.45 7.83 -5.10
N CYS A 117 3.40 9.10 -5.51
CA CYS A 117 3.53 10.26 -4.64
C CYS A 117 2.49 10.26 -3.52
N ARG A 118 1.21 10.12 -3.90
CA ARG A 118 0.10 10.08 -2.93
C ARG A 118 0.29 8.98 -1.90
N VAL A 119 0.62 7.77 -2.34
CA VAL A 119 0.82 6.62 -1.43
C VAL A 119 1.94 6.90 -0.43
N VAL A 120 3.05 7.50 -0.86
CA VAL A 120 4.14 7.87 0.05
C VAL A 120 3.68 8.92 1.05
N LEU A 121 3.04 10.01 0.60
CA LEU A 121 2.52 11.07 1.49
C LEU A 121 1.54 10.51 2.52
N ASP A 122 0.56 9.72 2.08
CA ASP A 122 -0.45 9.14 2.96
C ASP A 122 0.15 8.17 4.00
N LEU A 123 1.16 7.37 3.61
CA LEU A 123 1.83 6.45 4.53
C LEU A 123 2.79 7.15 5.49
N CYS A 124 3.22 8.37 5.16
CA CYS A 124 4.21 9.12 5.94
C CYS A 124 3.61 10.24 6.81
N GLN A 125 2.29 10.47 6.76
CA GLN A 125 1.63 11.58 7.43
C GLN A 125 1.94 11.71 8.94
N ASN A 126 2.13 10.57 9.64
CA ASN A 126 2.39 10.52 11.08
C ASN A 126 3.80 9.98 11.41
N VAL A 127 4.76 10.13 10.48
CA VAL A 127 6.14 9.65 10.68
C VAL A 127 6.98 10.72 11.37
N PRO A 128 7.78 10.38 12.40
CA PRO A 128 8.70 11.32 13.03
C PRO A 128 9.72 11.91 12.03
N GLU A 129 10.06 13.18 12.19
CA GLU A 129 10.96 13.92 11.28
C GLU A 129 12.37 13.32 11.17
N ASP A 130 12.84 12.55 12.15
CA ASP A 130 14.14 11.89 12.18
C ASP A 130 14.15 10.48 11.55
N THR A 131 13.10 10.15 10.79
CA THR A 131 12.96 8.84 10.14
C THR A 131 13.41 8.88 8.68
N PHE A 132 14.32 7.98 8.34
CA PHE A 132 14.77 7.65 7.00
C PHE A 132 13.78 6.69 6.34
N ILE A 133 13.19 7.10 5.21
CA ILE A 133 12.24 6.30 4.44
C ILE A 133 12.86 5.96 3.08
N VAL A 134 12.88 4.66 2.77
CA VAL A 134 13.39 4.14 1.49
C VAL A 134 12.26 3.53 0.68
N PHE A 135 12.19 3.83 -0.61
CA PHE A 135 11.21 3.27 -1.53
C PHE A 135 11.81 3.10 -2.93
N ASP A 136 11.12 2.33 -3.78
CA ASP A 136 11.59 2.06 -5.13
C ASP A 136 11.28 3.21 -6.12
N ASN A 137 11.76 3.07 -7.36
CA ASN A 137 11.57 4.07 -8.40
C ASN A 137 10.09 4.24 -8.82
N PHE A 138 9.20 3.30 -8.51
CA PHE A 138 7.78 3.44 -8.82
C PHE A 138 7.15 4.58 -8.01
N PHE A 139 7.64 4.83 -6.80
CA PHE A 139 7.17 5.92 -5.95
C PHE A 139 7.87 7.25 -6.21
N TYR A 140 8.90 7.26 -7.07
CA TYR A 140 9.66 8.48 -7.36
C TYR A 140 8.92 9.35 -8.37
N GLU A 141 8.50 10.53 -7.91
CA GLU A 141 7.93 11.56 -8.76
C GLU A 141 8.51 12.93 -8.36
N PRO A 142 8.79 13.85 -9.30
CA PRO A 142 9.38 15.15 -8.98
C PRO A 142 8.57 16.00 -7.99
N ALA A 143 7.29 15.71 -7.79
CA ALA A 143 6.46 16.37 -6.78
C ALA A 143 6.78 15.92 -5.34
N VAL A 144 7.14 14.65 -5.13
CA VAL A 144 7.52 14.10 -3.81
C VAL A 144 8.76 14.80 -3.25
N ALA A 145 9.66 15.22 -4.13
CA ALA A 145 10.89 15.96 -3.82
C ALA A 145 10.68 17.30 -3.10
N GLY A 146 9.51 17.93 -3.27
CA GLY A 146 9.23 19.26 -2.73
C GLY A 146 8.80 19.23 -1.27
N ASP A 147 7.98 18.25 -0.91
CA ASP A 147 7.43 18.11 0.45
C ASP A 147 8.35 17.28 1.36
N PHE A 148 9.01 16.26 0.82
CA PHE A 148 10.13 15.62 1.46
C PHE A 148 11.37 16.38 1.06
N VAL A 149 11.74 17.40 1.87
CA VAL A 149 13.02 18.09 1.71
C VAL A 149 14.08 17.01 1.53
N PHE A 150 14.71 16.98 0.35
CA PHE A 150 15.95 16.28 0.07
C PHE A 150 17.05 16.84 1.00
N ARG A 151 16.93 16.61 2.30
CA ARG A 151 18.08 16.52 3.19
C ARG A 151 18.78 15.22 2.83
N GLU A 152 20.09 15.16 2.99
CA GLU A 152 21.06 14.22 2.41
C GLU A 152 20.87 12.72 2.78
N ASP A 153 19.67 12.33 3.16
CA ASP A 153 19.29 11.15 3.94
C ASP A 153 18.25 10.27 3.23
N ILE A 154 17.66 10.70 2.12
CA ILE A 154 16.79 9.83 1.29
C ILE A 154 17.69 9.03 0.34
N CYS A 155 18.01 7.79 0.72
CA CYS A 155 18.83 6.89 -0.10
C CYS A 155 18.03 6.35 -1.29
N CYS A 156 17.92 7.16 -2.35
CA CYS A 156 17.54 6.70 -3.68
C CYS A 156 18.71 5.91 -4.28
N ARG A 157 18.69 4.58 -4.27
CA ARG A 157 19.59 3.83 -5.15
C ARG A 157 18.98 2.51 -5.63
N ASN A 158 18.50 2.52 -6.88
CA ASN A 158 18.51 1.34 -7.73
C ASN A 158 19.35 1.64 -8.98
N HIS A 159 20.63 1.26 -8.93
CA HIS A 159 21.43 1.04 -10.13
C HIS A 159 20.93 -0.27 -10.76
N SER A 160 19.94 -0.19 -11.64
CA SER A 160 19.73 -1.21 -12.67
C SER A 160 20.28 -0.64 -13.98
N SER A 161 21.44 -1.17 -14.35
CA SER A 161 22.12 -1.05 -15.64
C SER A 161 21.17 -0.90 -16.84
N GLU A 162 21.38 0.19 -17.60
CA GLU A 162 21.29 0.36 -19.06
C GLU A 162 20.85 1.79 -19.38
N GLN A 163 21.83 2.65 -19.66
CA GLN A 163 21.87 3.71 -20.68
C GLN A 163 22.99 4.72 -20.36
N GLU A 164 24.24 4.31 -20.52
CA GLU A 164 25.24 5.23 -21.10
C GLU A 164 24.87 5.31 -22.60
N GLY A 165 24.49 6.45 -23.16
CA GLY A 165 25.25 7.68 -23.06
C GLY A 165 26.24 7.79 -24.22
N ILE A 166 25.87 7.38 -25.44
CA ILE A 166 26.50 7.91 -26.66
C ILE A 166 25.50 8.86 -27.32
N ALA A 167 25.48 10.09 -26.84
CA ALA A 167 25.10 11.23 -27.64
C ALA A 167 25.80 12.48 -27.10
N ASN A 168 26.70 13.00 -27.93
CA ASN A 168 27.17 14.38 -27.98
C ASN A 168 28.30 14.79 -27.02
N ARG A 169 29.53 14.56 -27.48
CA ARG A 169 30.59 15.59 -27.42
C ARG A 169 30.91 16.00 -28.85
N ASN A 170 31.15 17.30 -29.03
CA ASN A 170 31.51 17.99 -30.28
C ASN A 170 32.57 17.25 -31.10
#